data_AF-A0A9Q4FRZ5-F1
#
_entry.id   AF-A0A9Q4FRZ5-F1
#
_cell.length_a   1.000
_cell.length_b   1.000
_cell.length_c   1.000
_cell.angle_alpha   90.00
_cell.angle_beta   90.00
_cell.angle_gamma   90.00
#
_symmetry.space_group_name_H-M   'P 1'
#
loop_
_entity.id
_entity.type
_entity.pdbx_description
1 polymer ?
#
loop_
_entity_poly.entity_id
_entity_poly.type
_entity_poly.pdbx_seq_one_letter_code
_entity_poly.pdbx_strand_id
1 'polypeptide(L)'
;MRRLALLLVLVMGSAVPGLGQDAQSQAVIDKTKAGKLIPISDVAVLMMGAERWCYNQQESNCAWSDIYLAVDANGASYEISNPWSEETDISFVDVAEFREDRYICETGFDWVPSVRAYERDDGNAIEGRALAALKAEIYGQIAPADSDDCFDYQYQGQDKAAETVTLSQRHYVDGATDPSNNSVVTLHFNKETADALGWYW
;
A
#
# COMPACT_ATOMS: atom_id res chain seq x y z
N MET A 1 58.39 31.12 8.95
CA MET A 1 57.83 29.75 8.91
C MET A 1 56.34 29.83 9.20
N ARG A 2 55.50 29.22 8.34
CA ARG A 2 54.16 28.66 8.65
C ARG A 2 53.08 29.68 9.07
N ARG A 3 51.85 29.75 8.54
CA ARG A 3 50.98 28.93 7.67
C ARG A 3 49.83 29.87 7.25
N LEU A 4 49.55 30.04 5.95
CA LEU A 4 48.35 29.52 5.26
C LEU A 4 47.13 29.19 6.16
N ALA A 5 46.00 29.85 5.89
CA ALA A 5 44.70 29.21 5.67
C ALA A 5 43.65 30.23 5.21
N LEU A 6 43.38 30.27 3.90
CA LEU A 6 42.09 30.72 3.37
C LEU A 6 41.05 29.67 3.76
N LEU A 7 40.01 30.06 4.48
CA LEU A 7 38.80 29.25 4.66
C LEU A 7 37.75 29.74 3.65
N LEU A 8 37.82 29.19 2.42
CA LEU A 8 36.65 29.09 1.56
C LEU A 8 35.72 28.07 2.20
N VAL A 9 34.65 28.55 2.84
CA VAL A 9 33.49 27.71 3.17
C VAL A 9 32.73 27.50 1.86
N LEU A 10 33.14 26.49 1.08
CA LEU A 10 32.25 25.85 0.11
C LEU A 10 31.19 25.13 0.93
N VAL A 11 30.03 25.77 1.13
CA VAL A 11 28.78 25.05 1.36
C VAL A 11 28.45 24.38 0.03
N MET A 12 29.13 23.27 -0.27
CA MET A 12 28.53 22.26 -1.12
C MET A 12 27.33 21.77 -0.32
N GLY A 13 26.16 22.35 -0.63
CA GLY A 13 24.91 21.68 -0.35
C GLY A 13 25.04 20.30 -0.97
N SER A 14 25.24 19.31 -0.11
CA SER A 14 25.02 17.92 -0.43
C SER A 14 23.58 17.85 -0.90
N ALA A 15 23.38 17.97 -2.22
CA ALA A 15 22.28 17.35 -2.90
C ALA A 15 22.46 15.87 -2.56
N VAL A 16 21.84 15.44 -1.46
CA VAL A 16 21.50 14.05 -1.27
C VAL A 16 20.73 13.73 -2.54
N PRO A 17 21.23 12.85 -3.43
CA PRO A 17 20.33 12.29 -4.41
C PRO A 17 19.26 11.63 -3.55
N GLY A 18 18.08 12.26 -3.47
CA GLY A 18 16.89 11.59 -2.97
C GLY A 18 16.88 10.26 -3.69
N LEU A 19 16.83 9.18 -2.92
CA LEU A 19 16.69 7.84 -3.46
C LEU A 19 15.26 7.80 -4.01
N GLY A 20 15.03 8.51 -5.11
CA GLY A 20 13.74 8.59 -5.75
C GLY A 20 13.29 7.20 -6.16
N GLN A 21 12.04 7.13 -6.62
CA GLN A 21 11.44 5.90 -7.08
C GLN A 21 12.39 5.11 -8.00
N ASP A 22 12.38 3.78 -7.90
CA ASP A 22 13.19 2.95 -8.77
C ASP A 22 12.91 3.26 -10.25
N ALA A 23 13.87 2.96 -11.12
CA ALA A 23 13.79 3.37 -12.52
C ALA A 23 12.54 2.83 -13.26
N GLN A 24 12.01 1.67 -12.85
CA GLN A 24 10.81 1.09 -13.46
C GLN A 24 9.57 1.85 -13.01
N SER A 25 9.44 2.10 -11.70
CA SER A 25 8.35 2.92 -11.15
C SER A 25 8.37 4.33 -11.72
N GLN A 26 9.54 4.97 -11.82
CA GLN A 26 9.66 6.30 -12.43
C GLN A 26 9.23 6.31 -13.90
N ALA A 27 9.57 5.26 -14.67
CA ALA A 27 9.14 5.16 -16.06
C ALA A 27 7.62 5.04 -16.22
N VAL A 28 6.94 4.35 -15.29
CA VAL A 28 5.48 4.31 -15.25
C VAL A 28 4.90 5.69 -14.92
N ILE A 29 5.44 6.34 -13.88
CA ILE A 29 4.99 7.66 -13.45
C ILE A 29 5.13 8.69 -14.58
N ASP A 30 6.27 8.71 -15.27
CA ASP A 30 6.58 9.69 -16.32
C ASP A 30 5.67 9.59 -17.56
N LYS A 31 5.20 8.37 -17.90
CA LYS A 31 4.26 8.18 -19.03
C LYS A 31 2.79 8.40 -18.64
N THR A 32 2.48 8.37 -17.35
CA THR A 32 1.10 8.39 -16.86
C THR A 32 0.57 9.82 -16.77
N LYS A 33 -0.74 10.00 -16.97
CA LYS A 33 -1.40 11.31 -16.94
C LYS A 33 -2.48 11.34 -15.87
N ALA A 34 -2.54 12.44 -15.11
CA ALA A 34 -3.55 12.65 -14.08
C ALA A 34 -4.97 12.50 -14.66
N GLY A 35 -5.85 11.85 -13.90
CA GLY A 35 -7.22 11.54 -14.27
C GLY A 35 -7.35 10.43 -15.32
N LYS A 36 -6.28 9.71 -15.67
CA LYS A 36 -6.33 8.57 -16.60
C LYS A 36 -6.17 7.24 -15.88
N LEU A 37 -6.83 6.23 -16.43
CA LEU A 37 -6.64 4.85 -15.98
C LEU A 37 -5.24 4.39 -16.30
N ILE A 38 -4.69 3.60 -15.40
CA ILE A 38 -3.40 2.95 -15.51
C ILE A 38 -3.66 1.49 -15.91
N PRO A 39 -2.96 0.96 -16.93
CA PRO A 39 -2.97 -0.48 -17.20
C PRO A 39 -2.49 -1.28 -15.98
N ILE A 40 -3.06 -2.44 -15.70
CA ILE A 40 -2.67 -3.22 -14.52
C ILE A 40 -1.23 -3.69 -14.57
N SER A 41 -0.69 -3.95 -15.75
CA SER A 41 0.75 -4.20 -15.94
C SER A 41 1.64 -3.05 -15.45
N ASP A 42 1.18 -1.80 -15.54
CA ASP A 42 1.89 -0.64 -15.00
C ASP A 42 1.64 -0.48 -13.50
N VAL A 43 0.42 -0.77 -13.03
CA VAL A 43 0.11 -0.84 -11.59
C VAL A 43 0.99 -1.90 -10.90
N ALA A 44 1.18 -3.06 -11.52
CA ALA A 44 2.02 -4.17 -11.07
C ALA A 44 3.50 -3.76 -10.87
N VAL A 45 4.02 -2.85 -11.69
CA VAL A 45 5.35 -2.26 -11.48
C VAL A 45 5.34 -1.40 -10.21
N LEU A 46 4.32 -0.56 -10.04
CA LEU A 46 4.21 0.31 -8.86
C LEU A 46 3.99 -0.50 -7.56
N MET A 47 3.32 -1.65 -7.63
CA MET A 47 3.13 -2.56 -6.49
C MET A 47 4.47 -2.98 -5.88
N MET A 48 5.39 -3.45 -6.72
CA MET A 48 6.69 -3.94 -6.27
C MET A 48 7.68 -2.82 -5.95
N GLY A 49 7.49 -1.63 -6.53
CA GLY A 49 8.36 -0.48 -6.29
C GLY A 49 8.03 0.29 -5.01
N ALA A 50 6.77 0.27 -4.56
CA ALA A 50 6.34 0.95 -3.34
C ALA A 50 6.65 0.10 -2.10
N GLU A 51 7.08 0.76 -1.03
CA GLU A 51 7.29 0.15 0.29
C GLU A 51 5.96 -0.08 1.03
N ARG A 52 4.95 0.77 0.75
CA ARG A 52 3.60 0.64 1.32
C ARG A 52 2.53 1.35 0.50
N TRP A 53 1.35 0.76 0.44
CA TRP A 53 0.15 1.35 -0.12
C TRP A 53 -0.78 1.75 1.02
N CYS A 54 -0.97 3.04 1.24
CA CYS A 54 -1.79 3.58 2.34
C CYS A 54 -3.15 4.01 1.80
N TYR A 55 -4.21 3.36 2.26
CA TYR A 55 -5.57 3.63 1.81
C TYR A 55 -6.26 4.66 2.72
N ASN A 56 -6.95 5.60 2.08
CA ASN A 56 -7.70 6.68 2.70
C ASN A 56 -6.89 7.42 3.77
N GLN A 57 -5.63 7.72 3.45
CA GLN A 57 -4.67 8.31 4.37
C GLN A 57 -5.18 9.61 5.00
N GLN A 58 -5.05 9.71 6.32
CA GLN A 58 -5.28 10.91 7.11
C GLN A 58 -4.00 11.25 7.88
N GLU A 59 -3.38 12.39 7.56
CA GLU A 59 -2.07 12.76 8.10
C GLU A 59 -1.04 11.65 7.88
N SER A 60 -0.48 11.08 8.95
CA SER A 60 0.46 9.96 8.92
C SER A 60 -0.19 8.60 9.22
N ASN A 61 -1.50 8.47 9.06
CA ASN A 61 -2.25 7.26 9.39
C ASN A 61 -3.03 6.73 8.20
N CYS A 62 -3.08 5.41 8.05
CA CYS A 62 -3.88 4.72 7.03
C CYS A 62 -5.16 4.14 7.64
N ALA A 63 -6.21 4.00 6.83
CA ALA A 63 -7.37 3.19 7.19
C ALA A 63 -7.01 1.70 7.16
N TRP A 64 -6.33 1.30 6.08
CA TRP A 64 -5.64 0.02 5.93
C TRP A 64 -4.45 0.22 5.00
N SER A 65 -3.55 -0.77 4.94
CA SER A 65 -2.43 -0.73 4.01
C SER A 65 -2.15 -2.08 3.40
N ASP A 66 -1.59 -2.02 2.19
CA ASP A 66 -1.03 -3.20 1.54
C ASP A 66 0.48 -3.10 1.40
N ILE A 67 1.14 -4.24 1.52
CA ILE A 67 2.53 -4.46 1.12
C ILE A 67 2.55 -5.63 0.15
N TYR A 68 2.92 -5.37 -1.10
CA TYR A 68 2.98 -6.42 -2.12
C TYR A 68 4.22 -7.30 -1.92
N LEU A 69 3.99 -8.61 -1.80
CA LEU A 69 5.02 -9.60 -1.49
C LEU A 69 5.60 -10.22 -2.77
N ALA A 70 4.72 -10.47 -3.75
CA ALA A 70 5.09 -10.98 -5.06
C ALA A 70 4.05 -10.54 -6.11
N VAL A 71 4.54 -10.25 -7.32
CA VAL A 71 3.70 -9.92 -8.46
C VAL A 71 4.22 -10.66 -9.69
N ASP A 72 3.33 -11.29 -10.44
CA ASP A 72 3.63 -11.92 -11.72
C ASP A 72 2.66 -11.44 -12.82
N ALA A 73 2.67 -12.13 -13.96
CA ALA A 73 1.84 -11.74 -15.10
C ALA A 73 0.32 -11.93 -14.86
N ASN A 74 -0.06 -12.78 -13.90
CA ASN A 74 -1.43 -13.20 -13.66
C ASN A 74 -1.99 -12.66 -12.36
N GLY A 75 -1.18 -12.15 -11.45
CA GLY A 75 -1.69 -11.65 -10.17
C GLY A 75 -0.61 -11.22 -9.19
N ALA A 76 -1.04 -11.06 -7.94
CA ALA A 76 -0.21 -10.62 -6.84
C ALA A 76 -0.60 -11.31 -5.54
N SER A 77 0.39 -11.52 -4.67
CA SER A 77 0.17 -11.79 -3.24
C SER A 77 0.64 -10.59 -2.43
N TYR A 78 -0.11 -10.26 -1.40
CA TYR A 78 0.11 -9.05 -0.62
C TYR A 78 -0.31 -9.26 0.81
N GLU A 79 0.34 -8.53 1.70
CA GLU A 79 0.00 -8.44 3.10
C GLU A 79 -0.89 -7.21 3.30
N ILE A 80 -2.10 -7.43 3.81
CA ILE A 80 -3.00 -6.37 4.26
C ILE A 80 -2.79 -6.19 5.76
N SER A 81 -2.75 -4.94 6.22
CA SER A 81 -2.81 -4.60 7.63
C SER A 81 -3.86 -3.54 7.89
N ASN A 82 -4.66 -3.74 8.93
CA ASN A 82 -5.67 -2.79 9.34
C ASN A 82 -6.00 -2.95 10.84
N PRO A 83 -6.56 -1.90 11.45
CA PRO A 83 -7.23 -2.02 12.74
C PRO A 83 -8.43 -2.98 12.62
N TRP A 84 -8.50 -4.00 13.47
CA TRP A 84 -9.67 -4.88 13.60
C TRP A 84 -10.66 -4.39 14.67
N SER A 85 -10.15 -3.74 15.71
CA SER A 85 -10.94 -3.08 16.75
C SER A 85 -10.19 -1.86 17.27
N GLU A 86 -10.79 -1.15 18.25
CA GLU A 86 -10.12 -0.06 18.98
C GLU A 86 -8.85 -0.55 19.72
N GLU A 87 -8.76 -1.84 20.04
CA GLU A 87 -7.70 -2.45 20.85
C GLU A 87 -6.73 -3.30 20.02
N THR A 88 -7.13 -3.75 18.82
CA THR A 88 -6.41 -4.79 18.07
C THR A 88 -6.12 -4.36 16.64
N ASP A 89 -4.87 -4.48 16.23
CA ASP A 89 -4.45 -4.43 14.84
C ASP A 89 -4.27 -5.87 14.30
N ILE A 90 -4.61 -6.09 13.03
CA ILE A 90 -4.39 -7.36 12.34
C ILE A 90 -3.55 -7.17 11.08
N SER A 91 -2.84 -8.23 10.72
CA SER A 91 -2.17 -8.36 9.42
C SER A 91 -2.40 -9.76 8.87
N PHE A 92 -2.68 -9.88 7.58
CA PHE A 92 -2.94 -11.15 6.91
C PHE A 92 -2.48 -11.11 5.45
N VAL A 93 -2.35 -12.28 4.82
CA VAL A 93 -1.96 -12.41 3.42
C VAL A 93 -3.17 -12.76 2.57
N ASP A 94 -3.31 -12.05 1.47
CA ASP A 94 -4.32 -12.31 0.45
C ASP A 94 -3.69 -12.42 -0.95
N VAL A 95 -4.48 -12.84 -1.92
CA VAL A 95 -4.11 -13.07 -3.31
C VAL A 95 -5.18 -12.48 -4.23
N ALA A 96 -4.71 -11.73 -5.22
CA ALA A 96 -5.56 -11.19 -6.27
C ALA A 96 -5.04 -11.62 -7.65
N GLU A 97 -5.95 -11.70 -8.62
CA GLU A 97 -5.64 -11.99 -10.01
C GLU A 97 -5.83 -10.77 -10.91
N PHE A 98 -5.04 -10.69 -11.97
CA PHE A 98 -5.11 -9.64 -12.96
C PHE A 98 -6.00 -10.08 -14.12
N ARG A 99 -7.02 -9.27 -14.42
CA ARG A 99 -7.95 -9.52 -15.51
C ARG A 99 -7.90 -8.40 -16.56
N GLU A 100 -7.78 -8.81 -17.82
CA GLU A 100 -7.91 -7.93 -19.00
C GLU A 100 -6.93 -6.73 -19.02
N ASP A 101 -5.79 -6.83 -18.32
CA ASP A 101 -4.85 -5.71 -18.09
C ASP A 101 -5.54 -4.44 -17.52
N ARG A 102 -6.69 -4.64 -16.87
CA ARG A 102 -7.57 -3.56 -16.41
C ARG A 102 -7.96 -3.68 -14.95
N TYR A 103 -8.15 -4.90 -14.45
CA TYR A 103 -8.62 -5.13 -13.09
C TYR A 103 -7.65 -5.95 -12.26
N ILE A 104 -7.59 -5.65 -10.97
CA ILE A 104 -7.15 -6.55 -9.92
C ILE A 104 -8.40 -7.08 -9.25
N CYS A 105 -8.59 -8.40 -9.24
CA CYS A 105 -9.77 -9.03 -8.66
C CYS A 105 -9.37 -9.93 -7.50
N GLU A 106 -10.09 -9.83 -6.40
CA GLU A 106 -9.96 -10.77 -5.29
C GLU A 106 -10.33 -12.18 -5.74
N THR A 107 -9.76 -13.18 -5.08
CA THR A 107 -9.88 -14.59 -5.50
C THR A 107 -10.69 -15.44 -4.52
N GLY A 108 -11.17 -14.86 -3.42
CA GLY A 108 -11.82 -15.60 -2.33
C GLY A 108 -10.87 -16.52 -1.59
N PHE A 109 -9.60 -16.15 -1.55
CA PHE A 109 -8.60 -16.88 -0.78
C PHE A 109 -8.96 -16.85 0.71
N ASP A 110 -8.86 -18.00 1.37
CA ASP A 110 -9.07 -18.08 2.82
C ASP A 110 -7.87 -17.47 3.56
N TRP A 111 -7.95 -16.16 3.81
CA TRP A 111 -6.88 -15.37 4.42
C TRP A 111 -6.85 -15.51 5.95
N VAL A 112 -7.95 -15.89 6.60
CA VAL A 112 -8.05 -15.95 8.08
C VAL A 112 -6.98 -16.82 8.75
N PRO A 113 -6.57 -17.99 8.20
CA PRO A 113 -5.49 -18.78 8.75
C PRO A 113 -4.16 -18.00 8.85
N SER A 114 -3.93 -17.04 7.95
CA SER A 114 -2.71 -16.24 7.90
C SER A 114 -2.71 -15.04 8.87
N VAL A 115 -3.84 -14.73 9.52
CA VAL A 115 -3.95 -13.59 10.43
C VAL A 115 -2.89 -13.67 11.55
N ARG A 116 -2.19 -12.56 11.71
CA ARG A 116 -1.40 -12.16 12.88
C ARG A 116 -2.10 -10.96 13.51
N ALA A 117 -1.95 -10.80 14.82
CA ALA A 117 -2.61 -9.73 15.54
C ALA A 117 -1.69 -9.14 16.61
N TYR A 118 -1.92 -7.87 16.91
CA TYR A 118 -1.11 -7.07 17.84
C TYR A 118 -2.01 -6.18 18.68
N GLU A 119 -1.67 -6.02 19.96
CA GLU A 119 -2.27 -5.02 20.83
C GLU A 119 -1.89 -3.62 20.32
N ARG A 120 -2.86 -2.72 20.22
CA ARG A 120 -2.66 -1.40 19.60
C ARG A 120 -1.90 -0.43 20.51
N ASP A 121 -1.97 -0.63 21.82
CA ASP A 121 -1.37 0.27 22.82
C ASP A 121 0.16 0.16 22.87
N ASP A 122 0.69 -1.05 22.72
CA ASP A 122 2.11 -1.35 22.89
C ASP A 122 2.73 -2.20 21.77
N GLY A 123 1.93 -2.67 20.81
CA GLY A 123 2.38 -3.46 19.66
C GLY A 123 2.72 -4.92 19.98
N ASN A 124 2.39 -5.40 21.19
CA ASN A 124 2.68 -6.78 21.57
C ASN A 124 1.86 -7.77 20.74
N ALA A 125 2.50 -8.86 20.31
CA ALA A 125 1.84 -9.90 19.54
C ALA A 125 0.77 -10.61 20.38
N ILE A 126 -0.42 -10.76 19.80
CA ILE A 126 -1.50 -11.59 20.31
C ILE A 126 -1.30 -13.00 19.76
N GLU A 127 -1.08 -13.97 20.65
CA GLU A 127 -0.68 -15.33 20.29
C GLU A 127 -1.57 -16.42 20.94
N GLY A 128 -1.31 -17.68 20.57
CA GLY A 128 -1.87 -18.86 21.25
C GLY A 128 -3.39 -18.91 21.24
N ARG A 129 -4.00 -19.08 22.43
CA ARG A 129 -5.46 -19.20 22.57
C ARG A 129 -6.20 -17.90 22.25
N ALA A 130 -5.58 -16.75 22.52
CA ALA A 130 -6.18 -15.45 22.21
C ALA A 130 -6.27 -15.24 20.70
N LEU A 131 -5.17 -15.50 19.97
CA LEU A 131 -5.17 -15.44 18.50
C LEU A 131 -6.17 -16.44 17.89
N ALA A 132 -6.27 -17.66 18.44
CA ALA A 132 -7.23 -18.64 17.98
C ALA A 132 -8.69 -18.19 18.17
N ALA A 133 -8.99 -17.51 19.29
CA ALA A 133 -10.32 -16.95 19.54
C ALA A 133 -10.64 -15.80 18.58
N LEU A 134 -9.67 -14.90 18.34
CA LEU A 134 -9.81 -13.82 17.37
C LEU A 134 -10.07 -14.34 15.95
N LYS A 135 -9.32 -15.35 15.50
CA LYS A 135 -9.58 -15.98 14.19
C LYS A 135 -10.99 -16.57 14.10
N ALA A 136 -11.48 -17.20 15.16
CA ALA A 136 -12.84 -17.73 15.21
C ALA A 136 -13.91 -16.62 15.19
N GLU A 137 -13.64 -15.47 15.83
CA GLU A 137 -14.48 -14.28 15.75
C GLU A 137 -14.54 -13.74 14.32
N ILE A 138 -13.39 -13.53 13.67
CA ILE A 138 -13.28 -13.06 12.29
C ILE A 138 -14.09 -13.99 11.36
N TYR A 139 -13.89 -15.31 11.47
CA TYR A 139 -14.66 -16.29 10.69
C TYR A 139 -16.18 -16.17 10.88
N GLY A 140 -16.64 -15.73 12.06
CA GLY A 140 -18.05 -15.52 12.34
C GLY A 140 -18.63 -14.26 11.71
N GLN A 141 -17.79 -13.32 11.27
CA GLN A 141 -18.20 -12.03 10.70
C GLN A 141 -18.10 -11.99 9.17
N ILE A 142 -17.22 -12.78 8.56
CA ILE A 142 -17.05 -12.81 7.10
C ILE A 142 -18.11 -13.69 6.43
N ALA A 143 -18.74 -13.18 5.35
CA ALA A 143 -19.63 -13.98 4.52
C ALA A 143 -18.82 -14.63 3.37
N PRO A 144 -19.01 -15.94 3.07
CA PRO A 144 -18.30 -16.62 1.98
C PRO A 144 -18.58 -16.10 0.55
N ALA A 145 -19.44 -15.08 0.39
CA ALA A 145 -19.92 -14.60 -0.90
C ALA A 145 -19.31 -13.24 -1.33
N ASP A 146 -18.41 -12.68 -0.54
CA ASP A 146 -17.89 -11.31 -0.75
C ASP A 146 -16.65 -11.24 -1.66
N SER A 147 -16.30 -12.31 -2.39
CA SER A 147 -14.97 -12.41 -3.02
C SER A 147 -14.87 -12.11 -4.51
N ASP A 148 -15.84 -11.38 -5.08
CA ASP A 148 -15.84 -11.06 -6.52
C ASP A 148 -15.46 -9.59 -6.79
N ASP A 149 -14.90 -8.90 -5.80
CA ASP A 149 -14.53 -7.50 -5.93
C ASP A 149 -13.35 -7.32 -6.87
N CYS A 150 -13.54 -6.45 -7.87
CA CYS A 150 -12.53 -6.07 -8.85
C CYS A 150 -12.28 -4.58 -8.78
N PHE A 151 -11.02 -4.17 -9.02
CA PHE A 151 -10.59 -2.79 -8.92
C PHE A 151 -9.79 -2.36 -10.13
N ASP A 152 -10.07 -1.17 -10.68
CA ASP A 152 -9.16 -0.49 -11.58
C ASP A 152 -8.61 0.81 -10.95
N TYR A 153 -7.51 1.33 -11.51
CA TYR A 153 -6.76 2.41 -10.88
C TYR A 153 -6.66 3.61 -11.80
N GLN A 154 -6.96 4.79 -11.24
CA GLN A 154 -6.79 6.07 -11.90
C GLN A 154 -5.64 6.85 -11.25
N TYR A 155 -4.67 7.28 -12.04
CA TYR A 155 -3.58 8.12 -11.56
C TYR A 155 -4.09 9.51 -11.18
N GLN A 156 -3.76 9.99 -9.98
CA GLN A 156 -4.10 11.34 -9.52
C GLN A 156 -2.91 12.28 -9.59
N GLY A 157 -1.73 11.82 -9.17
CA GLY A 157 -0.52 12.66 -9.17
C GLY A 157 0.65 12.05 -8.40
N GLN A 158 1.70 12.83 -8.25
CA GLN A 158 2.88 12.50 -7.45
C GLN A 158 3.30 13.70 -6.61
N ASP A 159 3.85 13.43 -5.43
CA ASP A 159 4.68 14.37 -4.69
C ASP A 159 6.14 13.87 -4.76
N LYS A 160 6.95 14.60 -5.52
CA LYS A 160 8.37 14.25 -5.71
C LYS A 160 9.22 14.47 -4.46
N ALA A 161 8.83 15.38 -3.59
CA ALA A 161 9.58 15.68 -2.38
C ALA A 161 9.29 14.63 -1.30
N ALA A 162 8.05 14.15 -1.22
CA ALA A 162 7.65 13.07 -0.33
C ALA A 162 7.87 11.66 -0.92
N GLU A 163 8.29 11.56 -2.18
CA GLU A 163 8.44 10.30 -2.91
C GLU A 163 7.15 9.46 -2.89
N THR A 164 6.01 10.09 -3.14
CA THR A 164 4.68 9.45 -3.12
C THR A 164 3.94 9.57 -4.45
N VAL A 165 3.09 8.58 -4.74
CA VAL A 165 2.12 8.59 -5.85
C VAL A 165 0.72 8.42 -5.28
N THR A 166 -0.23 9.20 -5.79
CA THR A 166 -1.64 9.07 -5.42
C THR A 166 -2.43 8.44 -6.57
N LEU A 167 -3.16 7.39 -6.25
CA LEU A 167 -4.12 6.71 -7.12
C LEU A 167 -5.53 6.85 -6.55
N SER A 168 -6.53 6.72 -7.40
CA SER A 168 -7.89 6.37 -7.00
C SER A 168 -8.14 4.93 -7.41
N GLN A 169 -8.33 4.06 -6.42
CA GLN A 169 -8.82 2.71 -6.63
C GLN A 169 -10.33 2.80 -6.81
N ARG A 170 -10.83 2.23 -7.90
CA ARG A 170 -12.25 2.27 -8.22
C ARG A 170 -12.82 0.87 -8.17
N HIS A 171 -13.78 0.69 -7.27
CA HIS A 171 -14.48 -0.57 -7.09
C HIS A 171 -15.41 -0.81 -8.28
N TYR A 172 -15.27 -1.96 -8.91
CA TYR A 172 -16.02 -2.39 -10.08
C TYR A 172 -16.88 -3.60 -9.72
N VAL A 173 -18.20 -3.41 -9.76
CA VAL A 173 -19.20 -4.45 -9.48
C VAL A 173 -20.25 -4.40 -10.58
N ASP A 174 -20.66 -5.57 -11.08
CA ASP A 174 -21.78 -5.71 -12.03
C ASP A 174 -21.75 -4.80 -13.28
N GLY A 175 -20.56 -4.53 -13.82
CA GLY A 175 -20.43 -3.74 -15.05
C GLY A 175 -20.22 -2.24 -14.85
N ALA A 176 -20.23 -1.75 -13.60
CA ALA A 176 -20.12 -0.33 -13.28
C ALA A 176 -19.16 -0.08 -12.11
N THR A 177 -18.61 1.14 -12.07
CA THR A 177 -17.91 1.64 -10.88
C THR A 177 -18.83 2.55 -10.09
N ASP A 178 -18.89 2.40 -8.76
CA ASP A 178 -19.55 3.35 -7.87
C ASP A 178 -18.52 4.27 -7.21
N PRO A 179 -18.50 5.58 -7.53
CA PRO A 179 -17.59 6.52 -6.91
C PRO A 179 -17.68 6.59 -5.38
N SER A 180 -18.80 6.21 -4.76
CA SER A 180 -18.91 6.20 -3.28
C SER A 180 -18.03 5.13 -2.63
N ASN A 181 -17.62 4.11 -3.39
CA ASN A 181 -16.80 3.01 -2.92
C ASN A 181 -15.35 3.15 -3.37
N ASN A 182 -14.99 4.27 -4.00
CA ASN A 182 -13.61 4.51 -4.40
C ASN A 182 -12.75 4.84 -3.18
N SER A 183 -11.54 4.28 -3.17
CA SER A 183 -10.52 4.61 -2.18
C SER A 183 -9.45 5.49 -2.80
N VAL A 184 -8.96 6.45 -2.01
CA VAL A 184 -7.73 7.17 -2.35
C VAL A 184 -6.56 6.36 -1.82
N VAL A 185 -5.59 6.06 -2.68
CA VAL A 185 -4.42 5.25 -2.32
C VAL A 185 -3.17 6.09 -2.48
N THR A 186 -2.36 6.16 -1.43
CA THR A 186 -1.05 6.81 -1.47
C THR A 186 0.03 5.74 -1.41
N LEU A 187 0.82 5.64 -2.47
CA LEU A 187 1.95 4.74 -2.57
C LEU A 187 3.18 5.47 -2.03
N HIS A 188 3.80 4.91 -0.99
CA HIS A 188 5.01 5.43 -0.38
C HIS A 188 6.20 4.63 -0.89
N PHE A 189 7.14 5.30 -1.56
CA PHE A 189 8.37 4.66 -2.07
C PHE A 189 9.55 4.86 -1.11
N ASN A 190 9.46 5.84 -0.22
CA ASN A 190 10.46 6.04 0.81
C ASN A 190 10.20 5.12 2.00
N LYS A 191 11.18 4.26 2.30
CA LYS A 191 11.06 3.29 3.40
C LYS A 191 10.86 3.93 4.77
N GLU A 192 11.57 5.01 5.07
CA GLU A 192 11.52 5.67 6.38
C GLU A 192 10.13 6.25 6.64
N THR A 193 9.56 6.95 5.65
CA THR A 193 8.20 7.51 5.80
C THR A 193 7.14 6.44 5.78
N ALA A 194 7.32 5.37 4.98
CA ALA A 194 6.41 4.23 4.96
C ALA A 194 6.37 3.53 6.32
N ASP A 195 7.52 3.26 6.94
CA ASP A 195 7.62 2.61 8.25
C ASP A 195 7.07 3.48 9.39
N ALA A 196 6.99 4.79 9.22
CA ALA A 196 6.42 5.73 10.18
C ALA A 196 4.88 5.85 10.09
N LEU A 197 4.23 5.21 9.11
CA LEU A 197 2.77 5.24 8.99
C LEU A 197 2.11 4.48 10.14
N GLY A 198 1.11 5.10 10.76
CA GLY A 198 0.25 4.50 11.77
C GLY A 198 -1.13 4.16 11.21
N TRP A 199 -2.08 3.94 12.13
CA TRP A 199 -3.45 3.57 11.81
C TRP A 199 -4.45 4.50 12.48
N TYR A 200 -5.65 4.62 11.91
CA TYR A 200 -6.82 5.18 12.59
C TYR A 200 -7.98 4.16 12.55
N TRP A 201 -8.81 4.16 13.59
CA TRP A 201 -10.06 3.38 13.64
C TRP A 201 -11.22 4.25 13.16
#